data_AF-A0AA38CNL0-F1
#
_entry.id   AF-A0AA38CNL0-F1
#
_cell.length_a   1.000
_cell.length_b   1.000
_cell.length_c   1.000
_cell.angle_alpha   90.00
_cell.angle_beta   90.00
_cell.angle_gamma   90.00
#
_symmetry.space_group_name_H-M   'P 1'
#
loop_
_entity.id
_entity.type
_entity.pdbx_description
1 polymer ?
#
loop_
_entity_poly.entity_id
_entity_poly.type
_entity_poly.pdbx_seq_one_letter_code
_entity_poly.pdbx_strand_id
1 'polypeptide(L)' 'VFGRTLEIFLGLGSFALTLGLDQRSGRLNQNKRIRAVELRKTLTRLGPTFVKVGQGLSTRPDLCPPEYLEELSELQ' A
#
# COMPACT_ATOMS: atom_id res chain seq x y z
N VAL A 1 18.53 -29.74 9.90
CA VAL A 1 18.49 -28.29 10.22
C VAL A 1 18.57 -27.43 8.97
N PHE A 2 19.48 -27.71 8.03
CA PHE A 2 19.66 -26.93 6.78
C PHE A 2 18.41 -26.84 5.87
N GLY A 3 17.60 -27.90 5.76
CA GLY A 3 16.42 -27.90 4.88
C GLY A 3 15.32 -26.90 5.25
N ARG A 4 15.12 -26.63 6.56
CA ARG A 4 14.07 -25.70 7.03
C ARG A 4 14.40 -24.24 6.73
N THR A 5 15.68 -23.86 6.82
CA THR A 5 16.11 -22.50 6.50
C THR A 5 15.88 -22.19 5.03
N LEU A 6 16.15 -23.16 4.14
CA LEU A 6 15.91 -22.99 2.71
C LEU A 6 14.42 -22.86 2.38
N GLU A 7 13.56 -23.62 3.06
CA GLU A 7 12.10 -23.53 2.91
C GLU A 7 11.55 -22.15 3.33
N ILE A 8 12.07 -21.59 4.42
CA ILE A 8 11.71 -20.24 4.89
C ILE A 8 12.16 -19.18 3.88
N PHE A 9 13.38 -19.28 3.34
CA PHE A 9 13.90 -18.35 2.34
C PHE A 9 13.13 -18.42 1.00
N LEU A 10 12.79 -19.64 0.55
CA LEU A 10 12.00 -19.83 -0.67
C LEU A 10 10.56 -19.34 -0.49
N GLY A 11 9.96 -19.53 0.69
CA GLY A 11 8.63 -19.01 1.02
C GLY A 11 8.60 -17.48 1.12
N LEU A 12 9.62 -16.86 1.71
CA LEU A 12 9.78 -15.40 1.72
C LEU A 12 10.01 -14.84 0.32
N GLY A 13 10.80 -15.54 -0.50
CA GLY A 13 11.06 -15.17 -1.88
C GLY A 13 9.80 -15.22 -2.75
N SER A 14 9.01 -16.29 -2.67
CA SER A 14 7.75 -16.40 -3.41
C SER A 14 6.73 -15.35 -2.96
N PHE A 15 6.65 -15.07 -1.66
CA PHE A 15 5.80 -14.02 -1.11
C PHE A 15 6.21 -12.62 -1.58
N ALA A 16 7.52 -12.32 -1.60
CA ALA A 16 8.04 -11.06 -2.12
C ALA A 16 7.78 -10.90 -3.63
N LEU A 17 7.87 -12.00 -4.39
CA LEU A 17 7.54 -12.04 -5.82
C LEU A 17 6.04 -11.86 -6.05
N THR A 18 5.19 -12.49 -5.24
CA THR A 18 3.74 -12.28 -5.26
C THR A 18 3.37 -10.85 -4.91
N LEU A 19 3.97 -10.24 -3.89
CA LEU A 19 3.73 -8.83 -3.54
C LEU A 19 4.16 -7.87 -4.66
N GLY A 20 5.31 -8.12 -5.29
CA GLY A 20 5.81 -7.28 -6.39
C GLY A 20 4.96 -7.39 -7.66
N LEU A 21 4.40 -8.56 -7.94
CA LEU A 21 3.48 -8.76 -9.06
C LEU A 21 2.07 -8.23 -8.77
N ASP A 22 1.60 -8.31 -7.52
CA ASP A 22 0.30 -7.78 -7.07
C ASP A 22 0.26 -6.24 -7.14
N GLN A 23 1.39 -5.59 -6.82
CA GLN A 23 1.58 -4.14 -6.94
C GLN A 23 1.49 -3.60 -8.38
N ARG A 24 1.42 -4.49 -9.38
CA ARG A 24 1.35 -4.13 -10.81
C ARG A 24 -0.06 -4.26 -11.41
N SER A 25 -1.07 -4.61 -10.61
CA SER A 25 -2.44 -4.82 -11.10
C SER A 25 -3.21 -3.50 -11.27
N GLY A 26 -2.97 -2.83 -12.40
CA GLY A 26 -3.60 -1.59 -12.86
C GLY A 26 -5.10 -1.69 -13.20
N ARG A 27 -5.92 -2.21 -12.28
CA ARG A 27 -7.40 -2.26 -12.40
C ARG A 27 -8.14 -1.18 -11.59
N LEU A 28 -7.42 -0.28 -10.91
CA LEU A 28 -7.98 0.80 -10.08
C LEU A 28 -8.60 1.98 -10.86
N ASN A 29 -8.68 1.94 -12.19
CA ASN A 29 -8.70 3.17 -13.00
C ASN A 29 -10.05 3.88 -13.17
N GLN A 30 -11.19 3.26 -12.82
CA GLN A 30 -12.50 3.92 -13.04
C GLN A 30 -13.02 4.74 -11.85
N ASN A 31 -12.65 4.38 -10.60
CA ASN A 31 -13.18 5.03 -9.38
C ASN A 31 -12.08 5.46 -8.39
N LYS A 32 -10.89 5.87 -8.89
CA LYS A 32 -9.72 6.21 -8.06
C LYS A 32 -10.04 7.20 -6.94
N ARG A 33 -10.78 8.27 -7.25
CA ARG A 33 -11.14 9.30 -6.27
C ARG A 33 -12.02 8.78 -5.13
N ILE A 34 -13.04 7.97 -5.43
CA ILE A 34 -13.92 7.39 -4.40
C ILE A 34 -13.12 6.47 -3.48
N ARG A 35 -12.22 5.67 -4.05
CA ARG A 35 -11.36 4.76 -3.29
C ARG A 35 -10.30 5.50 -2.47
N ALA A 36 -9.78 6.61 -2.98
CA ALA A 36 -8.87 7.48 -2.24
C ALA A 36 -9.54 8.08 -0.99
N VAL A 37 -10.78 8.56 -1.11
CA VAL A 37 -11.60 9.01 0.03
C VAL A 37 -11.84 7.88 1.04
N GLU A 38 -12.17 6.67 0.58
CA GLU A 38 -12.36 5.50 1.45
C GLU A 38 -11.07 5.11 2.18
N LEU A 39 -9.93 5.17 1.50
CA LEU A 39 -8.62 4.91 2.09
C LEU A 39 -8.30 5.94 3.18
N ARG A 40 -8.44 7.24 2.88
CA ARG A 40 -8.28 8.33 3.85
C ARG A 40 -9.11 8.08 5.10
N LYS A 41 -10.43 7.86 4.94
CA LYS A 41 -11.36 7.57 6.05
C LYS A 41 -10.96 6.33 6.85
N THR A 42 -10.49 5.29 6.17
CA THR A 42 -10.06 4.05 6.83
C THR A 42 -8.80 4.28 7.66
N LEU A 43 -7.80 4.97 7.11
CA LEU A 43 -6.58 5.33 7.85
C LEU A 43 -6.89 6.22 9.06
N THR A 44 -7.78 7.20 8.90
CA THR A 44 -8.27 8.03 10.01
C THR A 44 -8.93 7.19 11.10
N ARG A 45 -9.82 6.25 10.72
CA ARG A 45 -10.54 5.39 11.69
C ARG A 45 -9.63 4.41 12.42
N LEU A 46 -8.58 3.91 11.75
CA LEU A 46 -7.59 3.00 12.35
C LEU A 46 -6.64 3.71 13.32
N GLY A 47 -6.63 5.04 13.33
CA GLY A 47 -5.95 5.85 14.33
C GLY A 47 -4.56 6.36 13.90
N PRO A 48 -3.85 7.03 14.82
CA PRO A 48 -2.71 7.90 14.51
C PRO A 48 -1.52 7.18 13.87
N THR A 49 -1.35 5.88 14.11
CA THR A 49 -0.29 5.08 13.48
C THR A 49 -0.51 4.96 11.97
N PHE A 50 -1.75 4.73 11.55
CA PHE A 50 -2.10 4.56 10.13
C PHE A 50 -2.19 5.90 9.39
N VAL A 51 -2.56 6.97 10.09
CA VAL A 51 -2.47 8.35 9.58
C VAL A 51 -1.03 8.68 9.17
N LYS A 52 -0.03 8.35 9.99
CA LYS A 52 1.39 8.55 9.66
C LYS A 52 1.86 7.72 8.46
N VAL A 53 1.33 6.51 8.30
CA VAL A 53 1.59 5.69 7.11
C VAL A 53 1.01 6.37 5.86
N GLY A 54 -0.22 6.90 5.96
CA GLY A 54 -0.84 7.69 4.89
C GLY A 54 -0.03 8.93 4.51
N GLN A 55 0.50 9.65 5.50
CA GLN A 55 1.40 10.79 5.30
C GLN A 55 2.74 10.38 4.66
N GLY A 56 3.29 9.21 5.02
CA GLY A 56 4.49 8.69 4.35
C GLY A 56 4.22 8.35 2.88
N LEU A 57 3.05 7.77 2.58
CA LEU A 57 2.64 7.46 1.22
C LEU A 57 2.36 8.71 0.37
N SER A 58 1.82 9.79 0.94
CA SER A 58 1.57 11.04 0.21
C SER A 58 2.86 11.74 -0.27
N THR A 59 3.99 11.44 0.36
CA THR A 59 5.31 11.96 -0.07
C THR A 59 5.98 11.13 -1.16
N ARG A 60 5.42 9.98 -1.53
CA ARG A 60 5.96 9.08 -2.57
C ARG A 60 5.01 8.99 -3.77
N PRO A 61 5.04 9.96 -4.69
CA PRO A 61 4.18 9.99 -5.87
C PRO A 61 4.42 8.81 -6.83
N ASP A 62 5.53 8.10 -6.66
CA ASP A 62 5.87 6.90 -7.42
C ASP A 62 5.00 5.68 -7.04
N LEU A 63 4.38 5.71 -5.86
CA LEU A 63 3.64 4.57 -5.29
C LEU A 63 2.11 4.73 -5.35
N CYS A 64 1.61 5.94 -5.49
CA CYS A 64 0.18 6.24 -5.42
C CYS A 64 -0.27 7.14 -6.58
N PRO A 65 -1.45 6.87 -7.19
CA PRO A 65 -2.03 7.77 -8.19
C PRO A 65 -2.24 9.18 -7.60
N PRO A 66 -2.21 10.23 -8.44
CA PRO A 66 -2.38 11.61 -7.98
C PRO A 66 -3.65 11.83 -7.15
N GLU A 67 -4.76 11.15 -7.50
CA GLU A 67 -6.03 11.24 -6.76
C GLU A 67 -5.93 10.70 -5.32
N TYR A 68 -5.03 9.74 -5.07
CA TYR A 68 -4.75 9.23 -3.73
C TYR A 68 -3.83 10.16 -2.95
N LEU A 69 -2.85 10.76 -3.63
CA LEU A 69 -1.95 11.74 -3.00
C LEU A 69 -2.74 12.96 -2.49
N GLU A 70 -3.65 13.50 -3.31
CA GLU A 70 -4.52 14.62 -2.90
C GLU A 70 -5.31 14.30 -1.63
N GLU A 71 -5.98 13.14 -1.57
CA GLU A 71 -6.79 12.74 -0.41
C GLU A 71 -5.93 12.39 0.81
N LEU A 72 -4.75 11.80 0.62
CA LEU A 72 -3.82 11.47 1.71
C LEU A 72 -3.10 12.71 2.26
N SER A 73 -2.89 13.74 1.44
CA SER A 73 -2.37 15.05 1.90
C SER A 73 -3.34 15.77 2.83
N GLU A 74 -4.64 15.46 2.79
CA GLU A 74 -5.62 15.98 3.77
C GLU A 74 -5.53 15.31 5.16
N LEU A 75 -4.66 14.32 5.34
CA LEU A 75 -4.41 13.69 6.64
C LEU A 75 -3.47 14.49 7.55
N GLN A 76 -3.05 15.69 7.14
CA GLN A 76 -2.12 16.57 7.87
C GLN A 76 -2.81 17.39 8.96
#